data_AF-A0A7W8D251-F1
#
_entry.id   AF-A0A7W8D251-F1
#
_cell.length_a   1.000
_cell.length_b   1.000
_cell.length_c   1.000
_cell.angle_alpha   90.00
_cell.angle_beta   90.00
_cell.angle_gamma   90.00
#
_symmetry.space_group_name_H-M   'P 1'
#
loop_
_entity.id
_entity.type
_entity.pdbx_description
1 polymer ?
#
loop_
_entity_poly.entity_id
_entity_poly.type
_entity_poly.pdbx_seq_one_letter_code
_entity_poly.pdbx_strand_id
1 'polypeptide(L)'
;MPMSRPFALCAAIVLCIAAHPQRAHAHAQLPSETWCEAGVEVVLATFQISPQTLVDLRVADECPPPGSPVVKDCGQFDDDYGIAKSAAGAACAAYMPRKQPPGDFGSVIVVVEAPAQYNAETHHVDYDVQQGLSGACVRCDRPRPDEALPPRTR
;
A
#
# COMPACT_ATOMS: atom_id res chain seq x y z
N MET A 1 -19.09 31.90 -69.76
CA MET A 1 -19.72 30.68 -69.23
C MET A 1 -18.80 30.11 -68.17
N PRO A 2 -19.25 30.01 -66.89
CA PRO A 2 -18.45 29.48 -65.81
C PRO A 2 -18.59 27.95 -65.74
N MET A 3 -17.51 27.23 -65.43
CA MET A 3 -17.61 25.85 -64.96
C MET A 3 -16.67 25.66 -63.77
N SER A 4 -17.31 25.49 -62.63
CA SER A 4 -16.76 25.32 -61.30
C SER A 4 -15.93 24.03 -61.20
N ARG A 5 -14.80 24.11 -60.50
CA ARG A 5 -14.07 22.93 -60.01
C ARG A 5 -14.26 22.83 -58.50
N PRO A 6 -14.89 21.76 -57.98
CA PRO A 6 -14.81 21.43 -56.57
C PRO A 6 -13.81 20.29 -56.40
N PHE A 7 -12.67 20.52 -55.72
CA PHE A 7 -11.83 19.40 -55.29
C PHE A 7 -11.21 19.63 -53.92
N ALA A 8 -11.61 18.71 -53.03
CA ALA A 8 -10.83 18.12 -51.95
C ALA A 8 -10.42 19.03 -50.77
N LEU A 9 -11.32 19.14 -49.79
CA LEU A 9 -10.93 19.23 -48.39
C LEU A 9 -10.27 17.90 -47.97
N CYS A 10 -8.94 17.86 -47.95
CA CYS A 10 -8.19 16.83 -47.24
C CYS A 10 -8.21 17.16 -45.74
N ALA A 11 -9.15 16.59 -45.00
CA ALA A 11 -9.14 16.61 -43.55
C ALA A 11 -8.05 15.67 -43.04
N ALA A 12 -6.86 16.21 -42.75
CA ALA A 12 -5.83 15.50 -42.02
C ALA A 12 -6.24 15.40 -40.54
N ILE A 13 -6.82 14.26 -40.14
CA ILE A 13 -7.04 13.93 -38.74
C ILE A 13 -5.67 13.58 -38.15
N VAL A 14 -5.03 14.57 -37.51
CA VAL A 14 -3.85 14.37 -36.68
C VAL A 14 -4.30 13.68 -35.41
N LEU A 15 -4.19 12.34 -35.39
CA LEU A 15 -4.41 11.53 -34.20
C LEU A 15 -3.18 11.67 -33.30
N CYS A 16 -3.13 12.75 -32.50
CA CYS A 16 -2.21 12.85 -31.37
C CYS A 16 -2.63 11.81 -30.33
N ILE A 17 -2.11 10.59 -30.43
CA ILE A 17 -2.11 9.65 -29.32
C ILE A 17 -1.15 10.25 -28.29
N ALA A 18 -1.66 11.12 -27.42
CA ALA A 18 -0.97 11.49 -26.21
C ALA A 18 -0.75 10.18 -25.45
N ALA A 19 0.49 9.68 -25.48
CA ALA A 19 0.96 8.63 -24.61
C ALA A 19 0.80 9.16 -23.18
N HIS A 20 -0.36 8.91 -22.59
CA HIS A 20 -0.57 9.14 -21.17
C HIS A 20 0.25 8.06 -20.49
N PRO A 21 1.35 8.39 -19.77
CA PRO A 21 1.95 7.42 -18.90
C PRO A 21 0.85 7.00 -17.92
N GLN A 22 0.42 5.74 -18.02
CA GLN A 22 -0.41 5.13 -17.00
C GLN A 22 0.46 5.13 -15.75
N ARG A 23 0.36 6.19 -14.94
CA ARG A 23 0.86 6.17 -13.58
C ARG A 23 0.07 5.04 -12.92
N ALA A 24 0.74 3.92 -12.68
CA ALA A 24 0.19 2.86 -11.86
C ALA A 24 -0.17 3.53 -10.53
N HIS A 25 -1.46 3.79 -10.33
CA HIS A 25 -1.95 4.31 -9.06
C HIS A 25 -1.60 3.27 -8.03
N ALA A 26 -0.87 3.69 -7.02
CA ALA A 26 -0.42 2.80 -5.99
C ALA A 26 -1.62 2.50 -5.08
N HIS A 27 -2.35 1.42 -5.39
CA HIS A 27 -3.72 1.14 -4.94
C HIS A 27 -3.83 0.57 -3.51
N ALA A 28 -2.81 0.72 -2.67
CA ALA A 28 -2.94 0.37 -1.27
C ALA A 28 -3.25 1.64 -0.48
N GLN A 29 -4.54 1.92 -0.34
CA GLN A 29 -5.00 2.97 0.55
C GLN A 29 -4.47 2.62 1.95
N LEU A 30 -3.70 3.55 2.53
CA LEU A 30 -3.57 3.67 3.99
C LEU A 30 -4.94 3.38 4.63
N PRO A 31 -5.01 2.84 5.86
CA PRO A 31 -6.30 2.70 6.54
C PRO A 31 -7.10 3.98 6.34
N SER A 32 -8.31 3.84 5.80
CA SER A 32 -9.13 5.01 5.50
C SER A 32 -9.24 5.84 6.78
N GLU A 33 -9.34 7.16 6.66
CA GLU A 33 -9.54 8.05 7.82
C GLU A 33 -10.76 7.63 8.68
N THR A 34 -11.61 6.75 8.14
CA THR A 34 -12.82 6.20 8.75
C THR A 34 -12.67 4.79 9.33
N TRP A 35 -11.52 4.09 9.19
CA TRP A 35 -11.38 2.68 9.61
C TRP A 35 -11.73 2.45 11.09
N CYS A 36 -11.40 3.41 11.96
CA CYS A 36 -11.76 3.33 13.38
C CYS A 36 -12.68 4.48 13.82
N GLU A 37 -13.56 4.98 12.94
CA GLU A 37 -14.40 6.16 13.28
C GLU A 37 -15.30 5.95 14.50
N ALA A 38 -15.75 4.71 14.73
CA ALA A 38 -16.63 4.35 15.84
C ALA A 38 -15.87 3.90 17.11
N GLY A 39 -14.53 3.98 17.08
CA GLY A 39 -13.66 3.39 18.10
C GLY A 39 -12.54 4.32 18.55
N VAL A 40 -11.51 3.69 19.13
CA VAL A 40 -10.26 4.34 19.52
C VAL A 40 -9.10 3.52 18.95
N GLU A 41 -8.17 4.19 18.28
CA GLU A 41 -6.94 3.57 17.80
C GLU A 41 -5.99 3.28 18.97
N VAL A 42 -5.54 2.03 19.06
CA VAL A 42 -4.62 1.58 20.10
C VAL A 42 -3.38 0.97 19.45
N VAL A 43 -2.23 1.57 19.70
CA VAL A 43 -0.94 1.02 19.27
C VAL A 43 -0.61 -0.22 20.10
N LEU A 44 -0.50 -1.37 19.43
CA LEU A 44 -0.15 -2.65 20.06
C LEU A 44 1.36 -2.88 20.10
N ALA A 45 2.06 -2.46 19.04
CA ALA A 45 3.50 -2.56 18.91
C ALA A 45 4.01 -1.60 17.85
N THR A 46 5.28 -1.21 17.97
CA THR A 46 6.03 -0.52 16.93
C THR A 46 7.01 -1.47 16.28
N PHE A 47 7.31 -1.28 15.00
CA PHE A 47 8.32 -2.05 14.29
C PHE A 47 9.31 -1.13 13.57
N GLN A 48 10.52 -1.65 13.41
CA GLN A 48 11.55 -1.09 12.55
C GLN A 48 12.18 -2.25 11.79
N ILE A 49 12.09 -2.21 10.47
CA ILE A 49 12.72 -3.18 9.58
C ILE A 49 13.90 -2.49 8.94
N SER A 50 15.08 -3.08 9.13
CA SER A 50 16.31 -2.51 8.61
C SER A 50 16.35 -2.62 7.08
N PRO A 51 17.06 -1.69 6.39
CA PRO A 51 17.35 -1.83 4.97
C PRO A 51 17.91 -3.19 4.60
N GLN A 52 18.89 -3.69 5.37
CA GLN A 52 19.52 -4.98 5.08
C GLN A 52 18.52 -6.14 5.14
N THR A 53 17.62 -6.14 6.12
CA THR A 53 16.56 -7.17 6.22
C THR A 53 15.67 -7.17 4.98
N LEU A 54 15.27 -6.00 4.47
CA LEU A 54 14.44 -5.92 3.28
C LEU A 54 15.21 -6.30 2.00
N VAL A 55 16.49 -5.95 1.91
CA VAL A 55 17.37 -6.39 0.83
C VAL A 55 17.53 -7.90 0.81
N ASP A 56 17.73 -8.52 1.98
CA ASP A 56 17.85 -9.98 2.09
C ASP A 56 16.55 -10.68 1.69
N LEU A 57 15.40 -10.11 2.09
CA LEU A 57 14.09 -10.60 1.67
C LEU A 57 13.90 -10.46 0.16
N ARG A 58 14.30 -9.33 -0.45
CA ARG A 58 14.26 -9.14 -1.90
C ARG A 58 15.05 -10.21 -2.66
N VAL A 59 16.26 -10.49 -2.21
CA VAL A 59 17.12 -11.53 -2.83
C VAL A 59 16.49 -12.91 -2.66
N ALA A 60 15.92 -13.22 -1.49
CA ALA A 60 15.21 -14.47 -1.27
C ALA A 60 13.92 -14.58 -2.12
N ASP A 61 13.35 -13.44 -2.49
CA ASP A 61 12.15 -13.33 -3.30
C ASP A 61 12.44 -13.32 -4.81
N GLU A 62 13.70 -13.40 -5.23
CA GLU A 62 14.07 -13.44 -6.65
C GLU A 62 13.46 -14.65 -7.37
N CYS A 63 13.02 -14.38 -8.60
CA CYS A 63 12.39 -15.37 -9.44
C CYS A 63 13.37 -16.47 -9.86
N PRO A 64 12.96 -17.75 -9.77
CA PRO A 64 13.78 -18.84 -10.24
C PRO A 64 14.12 -18.66 -11.72
N PRO A 65 15.34 -19.00 -12.16
CA PRO A 65 15.69 -18.94 -13.58
C PRO A 65 14.80 -19.91 -14.39
N PRO A 66 14.60 -19.65 -15.69
CA PRO A 66 13.86 -20.55 -16.57
C PRO A 66 14.40 -21.98 -16.48
N GLY A 67 13.52 -22.96 -16.24
CA GLY A 67 13.90 -24.37 -16.10
C GLY A 67 14.27 -24.80 -14.68
N SER A 68 14.15 -23.92 -13.68
CA SER A 68 14.24 -24.31 -12.27
C SER A 68 13.13 -25.31 -11.91
N PRO A 69 13.41 -26.34 -11.08
CA PRO A 69 12.37 -27.22 -10.53
C PRO A 69 11.48 -26.51 -9.50
N VAL A 70 11.85 -25.31 -9.05
CA VAL A 70 11.06 -24.48 -8.14
C VAL A 70 10.03 -23.69 -8.95
N VAL A 71 8.75 -23.94 -8.68
CA VAL A 71 7.64 -23.18 -9.28
C VAL A 71 7.28 -22.05 -8.34
N LYS A 72 7.54 -20.81 -8.77
CA LYS A 72 7.08 -19.58 -8.11
C LYS A 72 6.32 -18.75 -9.15
N ASP A 73 5.12 -18.29 -8.79
CA ASP A 73 4.36 -17.36 -9.61
C ASP A 73 5.02 -15.99 -9.50
N CYS A 74 5.86 -15.67 -10.48
CA CYS A 74 6.58 -14.42 -10.60
C CYS A 74 5.80 -13.39 -11.41
N GLY A 75 5.69 -12.14 -10.93
CA GLY A 75 4.84 -11.14 -11.58
C GLY A 75 4.85 -9.74 -10.96
N GLN A 76 3.81 -8.95 -11.30
CA GLN A 76 3.63 -7.52 -11.02
C GLN A 76 3.80 -7.07 -9.55
N PHE A 77 3.85 -8.01 -8.60
CA PHE A 77 3.84 -7.73 -7.16
C PHE A 77 5.20 -7.96 -6.47
N ASP A 78 6.24 -8.29 -7.24
CA ASP A 78 7.60 -8.57 -6.76
C ASP A 78 8.48 -7.29 -6.73
N ASP A 79 7.88 -6.12 -6.52
CA ASP A 79 8.62 -4.86 -6.37
C ASP A 79 9.01 -4.58 -4.91
N ASP A 80 9.89 -3.59 -4.72
CA ASP A 80 10.40 -3.20 -3.40
C ASP A 80 9.26 -2.88 -2.42
N TYR A 81 8.17 -2.29 -2.91
CA TYR A 81 6.98 -2.01 -2.11
C TYR A 81 6.27 -3.30 -1.66
N GLY A 82 6.06 -4.27 -2.54
CA GLY A 82 5.44 -5.56 -2.23
C GLY A 82 6.21 -6.30 -1.13
N ILE A 83 7.54 -6.32 -1.22
CA ILE A 83 8.44 -6.92 -0.22
C ILE A 83 8.29 -6.24 1.14
N ALA A 84 8.35 -4.91 1.17
CA ALA A 84 8.20 -4.14 2.40
C ALA A 84 6.81 -4.30 3.03
N LYS A 85 5.75 -4.32 2.21
CA LYS A 85 4.37 -4.58 2.64
C LYS A 85 4.23 -5.94 3.30
N SER A 86 4.79 -6.97 2.68
CA SER A 86 4.80 -8.33 3.22
C SER A 86 5.53 -8.38 4.57
N ALA A 87 6.71 -7.78 4.66
CA ALA A 87 7.52 -7.74 5.87
C ALA A 87 6.81 -6.98 7.01
N ALA A 88 6.15 -5.86 6.72
CA ALA A 88 5.36 -5.11 7.69
C ALA A 88 4.15 -5.92 8.19
N GLY A 89 3.47 -6.63 7.28
CA GLY A 89 2.41 -7.58 7.64
C GLY A 89 2.90 -8.67 8.58
N ALA A 90 4.07 -9.25 8.30
CA ALA A 90 4.69 -10.26 9.15
C ALA A 90 5.04 -9.71 10.56
N ALA A 91 5.51 -8.47 10.65
CA ALA A 91 5.79 -7.81 11.93
C ALA A 91 4.53 -7.68 12.82
N CYS A 92 3.36 -7.50 12.21
CA CYS A 92 2.09 -7.38 12.92
C CYS A 92 1.29 -8.69 13.06
N ALA A 93 1.74 -9.78 12.44
CA ALA A 93 0.99 -11.04 12.37
C ALA A 93 0.63 -11.63 13.75
N ALA A 94 1.49 -11.43 14.76
CA ALA A 94 1.23 -11.90 16.13
C ALA A 94 0.02 -11.22 16.80
N TYR A 95 -0.36 -10.04 16.32
CA TYR A 95 -1.46 -9.24 16.86
C TYR A 95 -2.76 -9.38 16.07
N MET A 96 -2.67 -9.87 14.83
CA MET A 96 -3.83 -10.02 13.96
C MET A 96 -4.79 -11.08 14.50
N PRO A 97 -6.11 -10.82 14.49
CA PRO A 97 -7.08 -11.78 14.94
C PRO A 97 -7.09 -12.99 13.99
N ARG A 98 -7.19 -14.21 14.55
CA ARG A 98 -7.30 -15.45 13.74
C ARG A 98 -8.53 -15.48 12.84
N LYS A 99 -9.56 -14.72 13.20
CA LYS A 99 -10.79 -14.54 12.44
C LYS A 99 -11.12 -13.06 12.43
N GLN A 100 -11.36 -12.51 11.24
CA GLN A 100 -11.78 -11.12 11.11
C GLN A 100 -13.08 -10.89 11.90
N PRO A 101 -13.10 -9.94 12.84
CA PRO A 101 -14.33 -9.57 13.52
C PRO A 101 -15.32 -8.93 12.52
N PRO A 102 -16.62 -8.96 12.80
CA PRO A 102 -17.57 -8.16 12.04
C PRO A 102 -17.29 -6.67 12.27
N GLY A 103 -17.06 -5.92 11.19
CA GLY A 103 -16.63 -4.53 11.23
C GLY A 103 -15.18 -4.36 11.68
N ASP A 104 -14.82 -3.15 12.11
CA ASP A 104 -13.42 -2.80 12.40
C ASP A 104 -13.00 -3.05 13.85
N PHE A 105 -13.95 -3.20 14.78
CA PHE A 105 -13.62 -3.43 16.19
C PHE A 105 -12.83 -4.72 16.42
N GLY A 106 -11.66 -4.59 17.03
CA GLY A 106 -10.70 -5.66 17.25
C GLY A 106 -9.89 -6.03 16.01
N SER A 107 -10.14 -5.41 14.86
CA SER A 107 -9.28 -5.56 13.69
C SER A 107 -7.94 -4.87 13.95
N VAL A 108 -6.88 -5.42 13.37
CA VAL A 108 -5.52 -4.90 13.48
C VAL A 108 -5.00 -4.61 12.08
N ILE A 109 -4.39 -3.44 11.93
CA ILE A 109 -3.79 -2.97 10.69
C ILE A 109 -2.31 -2.66 10.89
N VAL A 110 -1.60 -2.58 9.77
CA VAL A 110 -0.23 -2.06 9.70
C VAL A 110 -0.33 -0.58 9.32
N VAL A 111 0.27 0.28 10.14
CA VAL A 111 0.44 1.71 9.82
C VAL A 111 1.93 1.95 9.61
N VAL A 112 2.34 2.24 8.38
CA VAL A 112 3.72 2.62 8.07
C VAL A 112 3.87 4.12 8.24
N GLU A 113 4.86 4.53 9.03
CA GLU A 113 5.14 5.93 9.36
C GLU A 113 6.33 6.49 8.57
N ALA A 114 7.31 5.64 8.25
CA ALA A 114 8.46 6.03 7.44
C ALA A 114 9.00 4.86 6.59
N PRO A 115 9.63 5.16 5.44
CA PRO A 115 9.80 6.48 4.82
C PRO A 115 8.50 6.98 4.16
N ALA A 116 8.37 8.30 3.97
CA ALA A 116 7.16 8.91 3.39
C ALA A 116 6.84 8.37 1.97
N GLN A 117 7.87 8.00 1.23
CA GLN A 117 7.81 7.41 -0.11
C GLN A 117 6.98 6.12 -0.14
N TYR A 118 6.97 5.34 0.95
CA TYR A 118 6.15 4.13 1.05
C TYR A 118 4.64 4.43 0.96
N ASN A 119 4.23 5.61 1.43
CA ASN A 119 2.84 6.04 1.45
C ASN A 119 2.48 6.99 0.29
N ALA A 120 3.44 7.30 -0.61
CA ALA A 120 3.20 8.19 -1.73
C ALA A 120 2.27 7.56 -2.77
N GLU A 121 1.61 8.39 -3.58
CA GLU A 121 0.75 7.95 -4.70
C GLU A 121 1.51 7.11 -5.75
N THR A 122 2.83 7.27 -5.78
CA THR A 122 3.79 6.64 -6.68
C THR A 122 4.69 5.64 -5.95
N HIS A 123 4.26 5.07 -4.81
CA HIS A 123 5.12 4.23 -3.96
C HIS A 123 5.72 3.00 -4.65
N HIS A 124 5.05 2.39 -5.64
CA HIS A 124 5.62 1.29 -6.43
C HIS A 124 6.86 1.71 -7.26
N VAL A 125 7.08 3.02 -7.43
CA VAL A 125 8.22 3.60 -8.17
C VAL A 125 9.22 4.27 -7.22
N ASP A 126 8.72 4.99 -6.20
CA ASP A 126 9.56 5.87 -5.37
C ASP A 126 10.11 5.20 -4.11
N TYR A 127 9.47 4.11 -3.65
CA TYR A 127 9.95 3.36 -2.50
C TYR A 127 11.04 2.38 -2.94
N ASP A 128 12.13 2.33 -2.16
CA ASP A 128 13.23 1.39 -2.35
C ASP A 128 13.54 0.72 -1.00
N VAL A 129 13.80 -0.60 -1.02
CA VAL A 129 14.07 -1.39 0.20
C VAL A 129 15.27 -0.89 1.00
N GLN A 130 16.21 -0.16 0.39
CA GLN A 130 17.35 0.46 1.07
C GLN A 130 16.95 1.57 2.03
N GLN A 131 15.72 2.08 1.94
CA GLN A 131 15.20 3.09 2.85
C GLN A 131 14.76 2.48 4.19
N GLY A 132 14.59 1.15 4.26
CA GLY A 132 14.02 0.47 5.42
C GLY A 132 12.52 0.74 5.56
N LEU A 133 11.97 0.40 6.72
CA LEU A 133 10.55 0.64 7.04
C LEU A 133 10.35 0.79 8.55
N SER A 134 9.51 1.71 8.99
CA SER A 134 9.07 1.81 10.38
C SER A 134 7.60 2.12 10.48
N GLY A 135 7.00 1.71 11.59
CA GLY A 135 5.58 1.96 11.83
C GLY A 135 5.05 1.24 13.05
N ALA A 136 3.74 1.02 13.06
CA ALA A 136 3.02 0.44 14.17
C ALA A 136 1.95 -0.57 13.73
N CYS A 137 1.68 -1.51 14.63
CA CYS A 137 0.50 -2.38 14.58
C CYS A 137 -0.60 -1.71 15.40
N VAL A 138 -1.68 -1.31 14.76
CA VAL A 138 -2.76 -0.53 15.38
C VAL A 138 -4.03 -1.36 15.42
N ARG A 139 -4.72 -1.38 16.56
CA ARG A 139 -6.03 -2.02 16.75
C ARG A 139 -7.11 -0.97 16.94
N CYS A 140 -8.27 -1.20 16.33
CA CYS A 140 -9.45 -0.41 16.64
C CYS A 140 -10.17 -1.00 17.85
N ASP A 141 -10.17 -0.30 18.98
CA ASP A 141 -10.88 -0.70 20.19
C ASP A 141 -12.21 0.04 20.36
N ARG A 142 -13.08 -0.52 21.21
CA ARG A 142 -14.29 0.18 21.63
C ARG A 142 -13.95 1.25 22.66
N PRO A 143 -14.64 2.41 22.67
CA PRO A 143 -14.53 3.36 23.76
C PRO A 143 -14.87 2.65 25.08
N ARG A 144 -13.98 2.73 26.07
CA ARG A 144 -14.26 2.20 27.41
C ARG A 144 -15.29 3.11 28.09
N PRO A 145 -16.45 2.60 28.55
CA PRO A 145 -17.47 3.41 29.24
C PRO A 145 -16.97 4.11 30.51
N ASP A 146 -15.88 3.62 31.08
CA ASP A 146 -15.33 3.93 32.39
C ASP A 146 -14.22 5.00 32.36
N GLU A 147 -13.72 5.40 31.19
CA GLU A 147 -12.74 6.49 31.05
C GLU A 147 -13.38 7.89 30.96
N ALA A 148 -14.72 7.95 30.91
CA ALA A 148 -15.51 9.19 30.86
C ALA A 148 -16.02 9.68 32.23
N LEU A 149 -15.75 8.96 33.33
CA LEU A 149 -16.19 9.39 34.66
C LEU A 149 -15.13 10.31 35.30
N PRO A 150 -15.44 11.61 35.55
CA PRO A 150 -14.52 12.49 36.24
C PRO A 150 -14.18 11.93 37.64
N PRO A 151 -12.99 12.24 38.19
CA PRO A 151 -12.60 11.77 39.51
C PRO A 151 -13.66 12.20 40.54
N ARG A 152 -14.18 11.23 41.31
CA ARG A 152 -15.05 11.55 42.45
C ARG A 152 -14.21 12.32 43.47
N THR A 153 -14.44 13.63 43.56
CA THR A 153 -13.97 14.44 44.67
C THR A 153 -14.61 13.89 45.96
N ARG A 154 -13.77 13.59 46.95
CA ARG A 154 -14.19 13.32 48.33
C ARG A 154 -14.37 14.62 49.09
#